data_AF-A0A0F8ZBN8-F1
#
_entry.id   AF-A0A0F8ZBN8-F1
#
_cell.length_a   1.000
_cell.length_b   1.000
_cell.length_c   1.000
_cell.angle_alpha   90.00
_cell.angle_beta   90.00
_cell.angle_gamma   90.00
#
_symmetry.space_group_name_H-M   'P 1'
#
loop_
_entity.id
_entity.type
_entity.pdbx_description
1 polymer ?
#
loop_
_entity_poly.entity_id
_entity_poly.type
_entity_poly.pdbx_seq_one_letter_code
_entity_poly.pdbx_strand_id
1 'polypeptide(L)'
;MPEVKGRVFKVAIEDEVKESYLNYAMSVIVSRALPDVRDGLKPVHRRILFAMSEMGLRHDRPQKKAGRIVGDVLGKYHPHGDQSIYDALVRMAQEFSLRYPVVDGQGNFGSIDGDPPAAMRYTEARLKKIAHEMIRDIKKETVDFGPNYDDSMVEPLVLPGGFPFLLANGGSGIAVGMATNIPPNNLTEIAEAIVKVIDYPNLTMDKLLSIVKGPDFPTAGIIFGQTAIK
;
A
#
# COMPACT_ATOMS: atom_id res chain seq x y z
N MET A 1 45.69 3.70 19.74
CA MET A 1 44.44 3.19 19.14
C MET A 1 43.78 2.31 20.19
N PRO A 2 42.48 2.48 20.49
CA PRO A 2 41.84 1.63 21.48
C PRO A 2 41.91 0.17 21.03
N GLU A 3 42.27 -0.73 21.95
CA GLU A 3 42.30 -2.17 21.70
C GLU A 3 40.93 -2.66 21.27
N VAL A 4 40.83 -3.22 20.07
CA VAL A 4 39.62 -3.88 19.59
C VAL A 4 39.44 -5.15 20.41
N LYS A 5 38.56 -5.10 21.43
CA LYS A 5 38.18 -6.28 22.21
C LYS A 5 37.21 -7.14 21.41
N GLY A 6 37.69 -8.25 20.83
CA GLY A 6 36.87 -9.23 20.12
C GLY A 6 37.66 -10.11 19.13
N ARG A 7 37.01 -11.15 18.58
CA ARG A 7 37.55 -11.90 17.43
C ARG A 7 37.32 -11.07 16.15
N VAL A 8 38.40 -10.78 15.43
CA VAL A 8 38.35 -10.05 14.16
C VAL A 8 38.43 -11.05 13.01
N PHE A 9 37.42 -11.06 12.14
CA PHE A 9 37.42 -11.83 10.91
C PHE A 9 37.80 -10.91 9.75
N LYS A 10 38.72 -11.37 8.90
CA LYS A 10 39.03 -10.66 7.65
C LYS A 10 37.97 -11.04 6.62
N VAL A 11 37.30 -10.05 6.06
CA VAL A 11 36.32 -10.22 4.98
C VAL A 11 36.88 -9.51 3.74
N ALA A 12 36.77 -10.15 2.56
CA ALA A 12 37.15 -9.52 1.31
C ALA A 12 36.14 -8.39 1.00
N ILE A 13 36.65 -7.21 0.64
CA ILE A 13 35.79 -6.05 0.37
C ILE A 13 34.79 -6.32 -0.77
N GLU A 14 35.20 -7.11 -1.77
CA GLU A 14 34.36 -7.48 -2.92
C GLU A 14 33.14 -8.32 -2.48
N ASP A 15 33.36 -9.27 -1.58
CA ASP A 15 32.29 -10.12 -1.03
C ASP A 15 31.35 -9.31 -0.16
N GLU A 16 31.88 -8.48 0.76
CA GLU A 16 31.09 -7.64 1.65
C GLU A 16 30.21 -6.65 0.87
N VAL A 17 30.78 -5.96 -0.12
CA VAL A 17 30.04 -4.99 -0.94
C VAL A 17 28.93 -5.69 -1.72
N LYS A 18 29.21 -6.86 -2.29
CA LYS A 18 28.22 -7.63 -3.05
C LYS A 18 27.08 -8.10 -2.16
N GLU A 19 27.40 -8.68 -1.00
CA GLU A 19 26.40 -9.20 -0.06
C GLU A 19 25.54 -8.08 0.52
N SER A 20 26.16 -7.01 1.04
CA SER A 20 25.45 -5.86 1.60
C SER A 20 24.55 -5.18 0.56
N TYR A 21 25.02 -5.02 -0.69
CA TYR A 21 24.22 -4.45 -1.76
C TYR A 21 23.03 -5.35 -2.14
N LEU A 22 23.24 -6.67 -2.27
CA LEU A 22 22.17 -7.62 -2.60
C LEU A 22 21.10 -7.67 -1.50
N ASN A 23 21.50 -7.69 -0.23
CA ASN A 23 20.57 -7.68 0.91
C ASN A 23 19.71 -6.42 0.93
N TYR A 24 20.33 -5.25 0.71
CA TYR A 24 19.60 -4.00 0.60
C TYR A 24 18.65 -3.99 -0.61
N ALA A 25 19.13 -4.39 -1.79
CA ALA A 25 18.35 -4.42 -3.02
C ALA A 25 17.11 -5.31 -2.89
N MET A 26 17.29 -6.53 -2.36
CA MET A 26 16.19 -7.47 -2.13
C MET A 26 15.17 -6.92 -1.12
N SER A 27 15.63 -6.34 -0.01
CA SER A 27 14.74 -5.71 0.98
C SER A 27 13.88 -4.60 0.36
N VAL A 28 14.47 -3.75 -0.48
CA VAL A 28 13.75 -2.66 -1.15
C VAL A 28 12.73 -3.19 -2.16
N ILE A 29 13.11 -4.18 -2.97
CA ILE A 29 12.23 -4.77 -4.00
C ILE A 29 11.02 -5.46 -3.36
N VAL A 30 11.26 -6.33 -2.38
CA VAL A 30 10.22 -7.23 -1.83
C VAL A 30 9.40 -6.55 -0.74
N SER A 31 10.02 -5.72 0.09
CA SER A 31 9.42 -5.26 1.35
C SER A 31 9.24 -3.75 1.45
N ARG A 32 9.39 -3.00 0.34
CA ARG A 32 9.24 -1.53 0.37
C ARG A 32 8.59 -0.94 -0.87
N ALA A 33 9.23 -1.11 -2.03
CA ALA A 33 8.96 -0.24 -3.17
C ALA A 33 7.76 -0.69 -4.02
N LEU A 34 7.58 -1.99 -4.20
CA LEU A 34 6.58 -2.56 -5.09
C LEU A 34 5.35 -3.08 -4.31
N PRO A 35 4.13 -2.93 -4.84
CA PRO A 35 2.94 -3.53 -4.26
C PRO A 35 2.89 -5.04 -4.54
N ASP A 36 2.22 -5.79 -3.66
CA ASP A 36 1.86 -7.19 -3.94
C ASP A 36 0.70 -7.24 -4.93
N VAL A 37 0.74 -8.16 -5.90
CA VAL A 37 -0.31 -8.28 -6.93
C VAL A 37 -1.67 -8.70 -6.37
N ARG A 38 -1.67 -9.44 -5.25
CA ARG A 38 -2.88 -10.05 -4.66
C ARG A 38 -3.77 -9.01 -3.99
N ASP A 39 -3.18 -8.04 -3.29
CA ASP A 39 -3.92 -7.00 -2.57
C ASP A 39 -3.62 -5.58 -3.05
N GLY A 40 -2.64 -5.38 -3.94
CA GLY A 40 -2.26 -4.08 -4.47
C GLY A 40 -1.55 -3.16 -3.47
N LEU A 41 -1.12 -3.67 -2.31
CA LEU A 41 -0.58 -2.85 -1.23
C LEU A 41 0.93 -3.04 -1.07
N LYS A 42 1.58 -1.94 -0.71
CA LYS A 42 2.94 -1.96 -0.13
C LYS A 42 2.84 -2.28 1.36
N PRO A 43 3.92 -2.77 2.00
CA PRO A 43 3.87 -3.15 3.42
C PRO A 43 3.38 -2.04 4.35
N VAL A 44 3.78 -0.78 4.14
CA VAL A 44 3.31 0.35 4.98
C VAL A 44 1.79 0.54 4.89
N HIS A 45 1.19 0.46 3.69
CA HIS A 45 -0.25 0.61 3.51
C HIS A 45 -1.00 -0.55 4.17
N ARG A 46 -0.52 -1.78 3.98
CA ARG A 46 -1.08 -3.00 4.58
C ARG A 46 -1.10 -2.91 6.11
N ARG A 47 0.02 -2.53 6.70
CA ARG A 47 0.19 -2.38 8.15
C ARG A 47 -0.71 -1.29 8.73
N ILE A 48 -0.87 -0.16 8.04
CA ILE A 48 -1.81 0.89 8.44
C ILE A 48 -3.25 0.36 8.45
N LEU A 49 -3.71 -0.26 7.36
CA LEU A 49 -5.08 -0.78 7.28
C LEU A 49 -5.33 -1.86 8.34
N PHE A 50 -4.38 -2.79 8.51
CA PHE A 50 -4.46 -3.85 9.52
C PHE A 50 -4.52 -3.28 10.95
N ALA A 51 -3.60 -2.38 11.32
CA ALA A 51 -3.59 -1.77 12.64
C ALA A 51 -4.88 -0.98 12.92
N MET A 52 -5.35 -0.18 11.94
CA MET A 52 -6.62 0.56 12.08
C MET A 52 -7.82 -0.38 12.30
N SER A 53 -7.82 -1.55 11.66
CA SER A 53 -8.85 -2.57 11.88
C SER A 53 -8.78 -3.18 13.27
N GLU A 54 -7.59 -3.55 13.74
CA GLU A 54 -7.36 -4.09 15.08
C GLU A 54 -7.69 -3.07 16.19
N MET A 55 -7.48 -1.79 15.93
CA MET A 55 -7.92 -0.68 16.78
C MET A 55 -9.44 -0.44 16.75
N GLY A 56 -10.18 -1.12 15.87
CA GLY A 56 -11.63 -0.98 15.72
C GLY A 56 -12.06 0.33 15.04
N LEU A 57 -11.20 0.97 14.25
CA LEU A 57 -11.45 2.26 13.57
C LEU A 57 -12.28 2.12 12.31
N ARG A 58 -13.43 1.45 12.43
CA ARG A 58 -14.36 1.23 11.32
C ARG A 58 -15.04 2.54 10.88
N HIS A 59 -15.61 2.52 9.69
CA HIS A 59 -16.33 3.67 9.11
C HIS A 59 -17.52 4.16 9.96
N ASP A 60 -18.12 3.30 10.77
CA ASP A 60 -19.25 3.60 11.66
C ASP A 60 -18.83 4.11 13.04
N ARG A 61 -17.52 4.27 13.29
CA ARG A 61 -16.97 4.71 14.58
C ARG A 61 -16.39 6.11 14.50
N PRO A 62 -16.27 6.83 15.63
CA PRO A 62 -15.58 8.12 15.67
C PRO A 62 -14.13 7.98 15.21
N GLN A 63 -13.62 9.01 14.54
CA GLN A 63 -12.21 9.10 14.17
C GLN A 63 -11.31 9.16 15.42
N LYS A 64 -10.04 8.83 15.24
CA LYS A 64 -9.00 8.96 16.27
C LYS A 64 -7.84 9.76 15.74
N LYS A 65 -7.11 10.42 16.64
CA LYS A 65 -5.89 11.17 16.32
C LYS A 65 -4.94 10.34 15.46
N ALA A 66 -4.49 10.92 14.35
CA ALA A 66 -3.57 10.25 13.43
C ALA A 66 -2.28 9.84 14.13
N GLY A 67 -1.78 10.66 15.06
CA GLY A 67 -0.60 10.30 15.87
C GLY A 67 -0.77 9.02 16.71
N ARG A 68 -1.99 8.69 17.14
CA ARG A 68 -2.27 7.42 17.82
C ARG A 68 -2.18 6.24 16.85
N ILE A 69 -2.69 6.39 15.63
CA ILE A 69 -2.64 5.35 14.58
C ILE A 69 -1.19 5.12 14.16
N VAL A 70 -0.46 6.21 13.90
CA VAL A 70 0.97 6.16 13.53
C VAL A 70 1.79 5.47 14.62
N GLY A 71 1.58 5.81 15.89
CA GLY A 71 2.27 5.18 17.01
C GLY A 71 1.99 3.67 17.14
N ASP A 72 0.74 3.24 16.91
CA ASP A 72 0.37 1.82 16.97
C ASP A 72 1.00 1.03 15.81
N VAL A 73 0.98 1.58 14.60
CA VAL A 73 1.63 0.98 13.42
C VAL A 73 3.15 0.89 13.62
N LEU A 74 3.76 1.97 14.09
CA LEU A 74 5.21 2.04 14.32
C LEU A 74 5.64 1.02 15.38
N GLY A 75 4.96 1.00 16.52
CA GLY A 75 5.35 0.18 17.66
C GLY A 75 5.10 -1.32 17.48
N LYS A 76 4.18 -1.71 16.58
CA LYS A 76 3.82 -3.13 16.40
C LYS A 76 4.32 -3.73 15.10
N TYR A 77 4.30 -2.98 14.00
CA TYR A 77 4.40 -3.57 12.66
C TYR A 77 5.44 -2.89 11.76
N HIS A 78 5.69 -1.58 11.89
CA HIS A 78 6.50 -0.84 10.94
C HIS A 78 7.67 -0.10 11.61
N PRO A 79 8.86 -0.73 11.72
CA PRO A 79 10.02 -0.20 12.44
C PRO A 79 10.78 0.85 11.60
N HIS A 80 10.04 1.82 11.05
CA HIS A 80 10.55 2.93 10.25
C HIS A 80 9.97 4.25 10.77
N GLY A 81 10.46 5.37 10.24
CA GLY A 81 10.09 6.71 10.73
C GLY A 81 8.58 6.94 10.73
N ASP A 82 8.09 7.54 11.81
CA ASP A 82 6.70 7.95 12.01
C ASP A 82 6.17 8.80 10.84
N GLN A 83 6.99 9.69 10.30
CA GLN A 83 6.65 10.52 9.16
C GLN A 83 6.28 9.68 7.92
N SER A 84 7.01 8.60 7.64
CA SER A 84 6.73 7.75 6.47
C SER A 84 5.36 7.05 6.57
N ILE A 85 4.95 6.68 7.79
CA ILE A 85 3.65 6.08 8.08
C ILE A 85 2.57 7.16 7.96
N TYR A 86 2.81 8.35 8.51
CA TYR A 86 1.86 9.45 8.45
C TYR A 86 1.61 9.93 7.01
N ASP A 87 2.65 10.08 6.19
CA ASP A 87 2.54 10.46 4.79
C ASP A 87 1.75 9.42 3.99
N ALA A 88 2.01 8.13 4.24
CA ALA A 88 1.25 7.04 3.63
C ALA A 88 -0.24 7.08 4.05
N LEU A 89 -0.52 7.32 5.33
CA LEU A 89 -1.88 7.46 5.85
C LEU A 89 -2.60 8.67 5.23
N VAL A 90 -1.91 9.80 5.12
CA VAL A 90 -2.45 11.03 4.50
C VAL A 90 -2.79 10.78 3.05
N ARG A 91 -1.87 10.18 2.28
CA ARG A 91 -2.09 9.86 0.87
C ARG A 91 -3.30 8.93 0.67
N MET A 92 -3.52 8.00 1.59
CA MET A 92 -4.68 7.10 1.54
C MET A 92 -6.02 7.77 1.84
N ALA A 93 -6.01 9.01 2.36
CA ALA A 93 -7.19 9.81 2.63
C ALA A 93 -7.48 10.88 1.54
N GLN A 94 -6.48 11.26 0.74
CA GLN A 94 -6.60 12.31 -0.26
C GLN A 94 -7.36 11.85 -1.51
N GLU A 95 -8.49 12.51 -1.81
CA GLU A 95 -9.35 12.17 -2.96
C GLU A 95 -8.72 12.54 -4.30
N PHE A 96 -7.79 13.50 -4.33
CA PHE A 96 -7.01 13.84 -5.52
C PHE A 96 -5.81 12.91 -5.75
N SER A 97 -5.42 12.09 -4.76
CA SER A 97 -4.28 11.18 -4.86
C SER A 97 -4.68 9.74 -5.19
N LEU A 98 -5.77 9.26 -4.59
CA LEU A 98 -6.32 7.93 -4.84
C LEU A 98 -7.71 8.03 -5.45
N ARG A 99 -7.99 7.19 -6.46
CA ARG A 99 -9.30 7.11 -7.11
C ARG A 99 -10.40 6.66 -6.15
N TYR A 100 -10.06 5.73 -5.25
CA TYR A 100 -10.90 5.20 -4.19
C TYR A 100 -10.13 5.24 -2.86
N PRO A 101 -10.19 6.37 -2.12
CA PRO A 101 -9.54 6.48 -0.82
C PRO A 101 -10.07 5.42 0.15
N VAL A 102 -9.17 4.92 1.00
CA VAL A 102 -9.47 3.88 2.00
C VAL A 102 -9.41 4.40 3.43
N VAL A 103 -8.90 5.62 3.62
CA VAL A 103 -8.91 6.33 4.90
C VAL A 103 -9.88 7.51 4.82
N ASP A 104 -10.63 7.70 5.89
CA ASP A 104 -11.53 8.84 6.11
C ASP A 104 -10.85 9.78 7.10
N GLY A 105 -10.28 10.88 6.60
CA GLY A 105 -9.54 11.87 7.38
C GLY A 105 -10.41 13.05 7.80
N GLN A 106 -10.15 13.60 8.99
CA GLN A 106 -10.72 14.85 9.49
C GLN A 106 -9.61 15.82 9.88
N GLY A 107 -9.75 17.07 9.43
CA GLY A 107 -8.73 18.11 9.55
C GLY A 107 -8.05 18.38 8.20
N ASN A 108 -6.93 19.11 8.22
CA ASN A 108 -6.18 19.42 7.00
C ASN A 108 -5.27 18.25 6.61
N PHE A 109 -5.60 17.58 5.51
CA PHE A 109 -4.85 16.48 4.90
C PHE A 109 -4.06 16.92 3.64
N GLY A 110 -3.83 18.21 3.49
CA GLY A 110 -3.16 18.80 2.33
C GLY A 110 -4.11 19.12 1.17
N SER A 111 -3.57 19.75 0.14
CA SER A 111 -4.33 20.25 -1.01
C SER A 111 -3.69 19.82 -2.34
N ILE A 112 -4.42 20.03 -3.44
CA ILE A 112 -3.90 19.82 -4.80
C ILE A 112 -2.82 20.86 -5.18
N ASP A 113 -2.81 22.01 -4.49
CA ASP A 113 -1.84 23.08 -4.71
C ASP A 113 -0.45 22.77 -4.10
N GLY A 114 -0.33 21.61 -3.45
CA GLY A 114 0.92 21.15 -2.83
C GLY A 114 1.06 21.55 -1.36
N ASP A 115 0.00 22.07 -0.73
CA ASP A 115 0.02 22.35 0.70
C ASP A 115 0.18 21.04 1.49
N PRO A 116 1.13 20.98 2.45
CA PRO A 116 1.32 19.78 3.25
C PRO A 116 0.14 19.57 4.21
N PRO A 117 -0.09 18.33 4.67
CA PRO A 117 -1.06 18.07 5.73
C PRO A 117 -0.66 18.79 7.02
N ALA A 118 -1.64 19.08 7.87
CA ALA A 118 -1.34 19.51 9.23
C ALA A 118 -0.61 18.39 10.00
N ALA A 119 0.10 18.73 11.07
CA ALA A 119 0.77 17.75 11.91
C ALA A 119 -0.22 16.69 12.47
N MET A 120 0.24 15.45 12.62
CA MET A 120 -0.57 14.30 13.05
C MET A 120 -1.29 14.44 14.41
N ARG A 121 -0.94 15.46 15.20
CA ARG A 121 -1.62 15.84 16.45
C ARG A 121 -2.96 16.58 16.22
N TYR A 122 -3.14 17.16 15.05
CA TYR A 122 -4.33 17.92 14.67
C TYR A 122 -5.31 17.11 13.82
N THR A 123 -4.80 16.17 13.02
CA THR A 123 -5.61 15.33 12.15
C THR A 123 -6.16 14.11 12.87
N GLU A 124 -7.31 13.64 12.42
CA GLU A 124 -7.95 12.41 12.86
C GLU A 124 -8.28 11.53 11.66
N ALA A 125 -8.31 10.22 11.85
CA ALA A 125 -8.62 9.28 10.79
C ALA A 125 -9.41 8.06 11.30
N ARG A 126 -10.14 7.43 10.37
CA ARG A 126 -10.75 6.10 10.48
C ARG A 126 -10.75 5.43 9.10
N LEU A 127 -11.19 4.18 9.01
CA LEU A 127 -11.34 3.48 7.72
C LEU A 127 -12.58 3.98 6.97
N LYS A 128 -12.47 4.19 5.66
CA LYS A 128 -13.66 4.34 4.78
C LYS A 128 -14.37 2.99 4.65
N LYS A 129 -15.65 3.02 4.28
CA LYS A 129 -16.47 1.80 4.11
C LYS A 129 -15.83 0.79 3.15
N ILE A 130 -15.27 1.26 2.03
CA ILE A 130 -14.59 0.41 1.03
C ILE A 130 -13.36 -0.32 1.58
N ALA A 131 -12.66 0.26 2.56
CA ALA A 131 -11.49 -0.37 3.16
C ALA A 131 -11.83 -1.65 3.94
N HIS A 132 -13.10 -1.79 4.37
CA HIS A 132 -13.57 -3.02 5.00
C HIS A 132 -13.47 -4.22 4.05
N GLU A 133 -13.67 -4.03 2.74
CA GLU A 133 -13.55 -5.11 1.74
C GLU A 133 -12.12 -5.63 1.64
N MET A 134 -11.10 -4.83 1.98
CA MET A 134 -9.72 -5.30 2.04
C MET A 134 -9.48 -6.26 3.20
N ILE A 135 -10.15 -6.08 4.34
CA ILE A 135 -9.86 -6.76 5.62
C ILE A 135 -10.94 -7.78 5.99
N ARG A 136 -12.01 -7.85 5.21
CA ARG A 136 -13.13 -8.75 5.46
C ARG A 136 -12.65 -10.19 5.62
N ASP A 137 -13.16 -10.87 6.64
CA ASP A 137 -12.86 -12.27 6.93
C ASP A 137 -11.39 -12.59 7.28
N ILE A 138 -10.55 -11.59 7.60
CA ILE A 138 -9.14 -11.80 7.99
C ILE A 138 -8.98 -12.69 9.23
N LYS A 139 -9.99 -12.75 10.11
CA LYS A 139 -10.00 -13.59 11.34
C LYS A 139 -10.49 -15.02 11.12
N LYS A 140 -10.76 -15.41 9.86
CA LYS A 140 -11.25 -16.73 9.48
C LYS A 140 -10.19 -17.56 8.75
N GLU A 141 -8.92 -17.35 9.09
CA GLU A 141 -7.78 -18.09 8.51
C GLU A 141 -7.75 -18.01 6.97
N THR A 142 -8.10 -16.84 6.42
CA THR A 142 -8.20 -16.61 4.96
C THR A 142 -6.88 -16.22 4.31
N VAL A 143 -5.89 -15.81 5.12
CA VAL A 143 -4.56 -15.38 4.68
C VAL A 143 -3.50 -15.83 5.67
N ASP A 144 -2.28 -16.01 5.17
CA ASP A 144 -1.13 -16.32 6.01
C ASP A 144 -0.70 -15.12 6.85
N PHE A 145 -0.29 -15.41 8.08
CA PHE A 145 0.33 -14.46 8.99
C PHE A 145 1.80 -14.84 9.19
N GLY A 146 2.66 -13.83 9.29
CA GLY A 146 4.07 -13.98 9.67
C GLY A 146 4.36 -13.24 10.97
N PRO A 147 5.52 -13.50 11.60
CA PRO A 147 5.96 -12.68 12.71
C PRO A 147 6.18 -11.23 12.28
N ASN A 148 6.00 -10.29 13.21
CA ASN A 148 6.41 -8.91 13.03
C ASN A 148 7.94 -8.77 13.15
N TYR A 149 8.46 -7.54 13.13
CA TYR A 149 9.90 -7.28 13.06
C TYR A 149 10.73 -7.72 14.27
N ASP A 150 10.11 -7.96 15.42
CA ASP A 150 10.75 -8.40 16.67
C ASP A 150 10.20 -9.73 17.19
N ASP A 151 9.47 -10.47 16.36
CA ASP A 151 8.83 -11.75 16.65
C ASP A 151 7.86 -11.73 17.87
N SER A 152 7.46 -10.56 18.37
CA SER A 152 6.55 -10.43 19.51
C SER A 152 5.07 -10.46 19.14
N MET A 153 4.75 -10.19 17.87
CA MET A 153 3.40 -10.17 17.32
C MET A 153 3.36 -10.85 15.95
N VAL A 154 2.17 -10.98 15.39
CA VAL A 154 1.96 -11.46 14.03
C VAL A 154 1.30 -10.38 13.16
N GLU A 155 1.63 -10.38 11.87
CA GLU A 155 1.02 -9.51 10.87
C GLU A 155 0.65 -10.30 9.61
N PRO A 156 -0.41 -9.89 8.89
CA PRO A 156 -0.81 -10.56 7.65
C PRO A 156 0.22 -10.30 6.54
N LEU A 157 0.63 -11.36 5.83
CA LEU A 157 1.54 -11.22 4.68
C LEU A 157 0.83 -10.54 3.50
N VAL A 158 -0.46 -10.79 3.35
CA VAL A 158 -1.39 -10.13 2.43
C VAL A 158 -2.74 -9.92 3.09
N LEU A 159 -3.52 -8.95 2.61
CA LEU A 159 -4.92 -8.83 3.03
C LEU A 159 -5.84 -9.72 2.18
N PRO A 160 -7.02 -10.12 2.69
CA PRO A 160 -8.03 -10.85 1.92
C PRO A 160 -8.39 -10.22 0.57
N GLY A 161 -8.31 -8.89 0.45
CA GLY A 161 -8.28 -8.21 -0.86
C GLY A 161 -9.60 -8.29 -1.64
N GLY A 162 -10.76 -8.20 -0.98
CA GLY A 162 -12.08 -8.24 -1.64
C GLY A 162 -12.38 -7.05 -2.56
N PHE A 163 -11.54 -6.02 -2.57
CA PHE A 163 -11.56 -4.90 -3.51
C PHE A 163 -10.30 -4.97 -4.38
N PRO A 164 -10.39 -4.90 -5.73
CA PRO A 164 -9.24 -5.00 -6.64
C PRO A 164 -8.38 -3.73 -6.61
N PHE A 165 -7.73 -3.48 -5.46
CA PHE A 165 -7.05 -2.22 -5.13
C PHE A 165 -5.97 -1.87 -6.16
N LEU A 166 -5.18 -2.85 -6.62
CA LEU A 166 -4.08 -2.59 -7.54
C LEU A 166 -4.54 -1.92 -8.83
N LEU A 167 -5.60 -2.44 -9.46
CA LEU A 167 -6.12 -1.91 -10.72
C LEU A 167 -7.02 -0.69 -10.49
N ALA A 168 -7.80 -0.68 -9.41
CA ALA A 168 -8.72 0.42 -9.11
C ALA A 168 -8.00 1.69 -8.67
N ASN A 169 -6.95 1.58 -7.85
CA ASN A 169 -6.18 2.72 -7.34
C ASN A 169 -4.83 2.91 -8.03
N GLY A 170 -4.34 1.91 -8.77
CA GLY A 170 -3.01 1.95 -9.34
C GLY A 170 -1.91 1.76 -8.30
N GLY A 171 -0.67 2.00 -8.72
CA GLY A 171 0.50 1.91 -7.86
C GLY A 171 1.74 2.43 -8.55
N SER A 172 2.53 3.23 -7.84
CA SER A 172 3.84 3.68 -8.32
C SER A 172 4.92 3.33 -7.31
N GLY A 173 6.12 3.01 -7.79
CA GLY A 173 7.22 2.63 -6.93
C GLY A 173 8.53 2.57 -7.68
N ILE A 174 9.60 3.01 -7.02
CA ILE A 174 10.97 2.95 -7.54
C ILE A 174 11.74 2.04 -6.59
N ALA A 175 12.20 0.90 -7.11
CA ALA A 175 13.00 -0.08 -6.37
C ALA A 175 14.46 -0.01 -6.82
N VAL A 176 15.26 -1.00 -6.46
CA VAL A 176 16.63 -1.13 -6.97
C VAL A 176 16.58 -1.85 -8.32
N GLY A 177 16.99 -1.15 -9.38
CA GLY A 177 17.06 -1.70 -10.74
C GLY A 177 15.72 -1.83 -11.48
N MET A 178 14.60 -1.45 -10.87
CA MET A 178 13.27 -1.52 -11.48
C MET A 178 12.32 -0.46 -10.93
N ALA A 179 11.25 -0.18 -11.68
CA ALA A 179 10.18 0.72 -11.27
C ALA A 179 8.82 0.18 -11.74
N THR A 180 7.76 0.61 -11.07
CA THR A 180 6.37 0.33 -11.45
C THR A 180 5.58 1.63 -11.52
N ASN A 181 4.66 1.71 -12.48
CA ASN A 181 3.69 2.79 -12.59
C ASN A 181 2.42 2.25 -13.25
N ILE A 182 1.42 1.96 -12.42
CA ILE A 182 0.11 1.43 -12.81
C ILE A 182 -0.92 2.54 -12.58
N PRO A 183 -1.64 2.99 -13.61
CA PRO A 183 -2.67 4.00 -13.45
C PRO A 183 -3.94 3.43 -12.78
N PRO A 184 -4.75 4.27 -12.11
CA PRO A 184 -6.05 3.86 -11.58
C PRO A 184 -7.06 3.59 -12.70
N ASN A 185 -8.04 2.73 -12.42
CA ASN A 185 -9.11 2.37 -13.35
C ASN A 185 -10.47 2.41 -12.64
N ASN A 186 -11.54 2.45 -13.43
CA ASN A 186 -12.89 2.48 -12.91
C ASN A 186 -13.28 1.13 -12.27
N LEU A 187 -13.74 1.15 -11.02
CA LEU A 187 -14.12 -0.05 -10.27
C LEU A 187 -15.23 -0.86 -10.95
N THR A 188 -16.20 -0.21 -11.59
CA THR A 188 -17.28 -0.92 -12.28
C THR A 188 -16.73 -1.69 -13.48
N GLU A 189 -15.86 -1.06 -14.28
CA GLU A 189 -15.24 -1.70 -15.44
C GLU A 189 -14.32 -2.86 -15.01
N ILE A 190 -13.53 -2.67 -13.94
CA ILE A 190 -12.68 -3.75 -13.40
C ILE A 190 -13.53 -4.90 -12.84
N ALA A 191 -14.60 -4.62 -12.10
CA ALA A 191 -15.47 -5.66 -11.56
C ALA A 191 -16.17 -6.44 -12.69
N GLU A 192 -16.66 -5.75 -13.72
CA GLU A 192 -17.26 -6.38 -14.91
C GLU A 192 -16.24 -7.24 -15.66
N ALA A 193 -15.01 -6.76 -15.83
CA ALA A 193 -13.93 -7.53 -16.45
C ALA A 193 -13.59 -8.78 -15.64
N ILE A 194 -13.50 -8.70 -14.30
CA ILE A 194 -13.27 -9.85 -13.42
C ILE A 194 -14.38 -10.89 -13.60
N VAL A 195 -15.65 -10.48 -13.55
CA VAL A 195 -16.79 -11.38 -13.76
C VAL A 195 -16.70 -12.03 -15.15
N LYS A 196 -16.36 -11.27 -16.17
CA LYS A 196 -16.24 -11.80 -17.54
C LYS A 196 -15.12 -12.83 -17.68
N VAL A 197 -13.98 -12.63 -17.02
CA VAL A 197 -12.87 -13.61 -17.00
C VAL A 197 -13.26 -14.88 -16.25
N ILE A 198 -14.03 -14.76 -15.17
CA ILE A 198 -14.55 -15.93 -14.43
C ILE A 198 -15.45 -16.77 -15.35
N ASP A 199 -16.37 -16.12 -16.08
CA ASP A 199 -17.29 -16.80 -16.99
C ASP A 199 -16.57 -17.36 -18.24
N TYR A 200 -15.54 -16.65 -18.72
CA TYR A 200 -14.80 -16.98 -19.95
C TYR A 200 -13.28 -16.89 -19.71
N PRO A 201 -12.64 -17.94 -19.16
CA PRO A 201 -11.21 -17.89 -18.80
C PRO A 201 -10.24 -17.63 -19.96
N ASN A 202 -10.65 -17.92 -21.20
CA ASN A 202 -9.86 -17.72 -22.41
C ASN A 202 -10.25 -16.43 -23.17
N LEU A 203 -10.85 -15.45 -22.48
CA LEU A 203 -11.24 -14.18 -23.07
C LEU A 203 -10.02 -13.46 -23.67
N THR A 204 -10.15 -12.99 -24.90
CA THR A 204 -9.06 -12.27 -25.57
C THR A 204 -8.87 -10.87 -25.00
N MET A 205 -7.68 -10.30 -25.18
CA MET A 205 -7.44 -8.93 -24.72
C MET A 205 -8.36 -7.90 -25.38
N ASP A 206 -8.67 -8.03 -26.67
CA ASP A 206 -9.59 -7.12 -27.35
C ASP A 206 -10.97 -7.06 -26.67
N LYS A 207 -11.43 -8.18 -26.12
CA LYS A 207 -12.70 -8.24 -25.39
C LYS A 207 -12.59 -7.64 -24.00
N LEU A 208 -11.47 -7.83 -23.30
CA LEU A 208 -11.22 -7.17 -22.03
C LEU A 208 -11.14 -5.65 -22.17
N LEU A 209 -10.43 -5.16 -23.20
CA LEU A 209 -10.31 -3.73 -23.51
C LEU A 209 -11.61 -3.11 -24.02
N SER A 210 -12.57 -3.92 -24.47
CA SER A 210 -13.93 -3.43 -24.74
C SER A 210 -14.74 -3.14 -23.47
N ILE A 211 -14.33 -3.71 -22.33
CA ILE A 211 -14.93 -3.48 -21.01
C ILE A 211 -14.14 -2.40 -20.26
N VAL A 212 -12.82 -2.58 -20.12
CA VAL A 212 -11.90 -1.63 -19.47
C VAL A 212 -11.41 -0.64 -20.52
N LYS A 213 -12.06 0.51 -20.59
CA LYS A 213 -11.85 1.48 -21.68
C LYS A 213 -10.52 2.22 -21.59
N GLY A 214 -9.95 2.24 -20.39
CA GLY A 214 -8.67 2.86 -20.08
C GLY A 214 -8.62 3.38 -18.64
N PRO A 215 -7.55 4.11 -18.30
CA PRO A 215 -7.39 4.71 -16.99
C PRO A 215 -8.51 5.68 -16.59
N ASP A 216 -8.86 5.69 -15.30
CA ASP A 216 -9.82 6.61 -14.68
C ASP A 216 -9.15 7.35 -13.52
N PHE A 217 -8.64 8.55 -13.79
CA PHE A 217 -7.88 9.35 -12.83
C PHE A 217 -8.79 10.07 -11.82
N PRO A 218 -8.37 10.21 -10.54
CA PRO A 218 -9.17 10.89 -9.50
C PRO A 218 -9.52 12.35 -9.85
N THR A 219 -8.68 13.02 -10.64
CA THR A 219 -8.83 14.44 -11.02
C THR A 219 -9.52 14.62 -12.37
N ALA A 220 -10.06 13.56 -12.98
CA ALA A 220 -10.49 13.54 -14.37
C ALA A 220 -9.35 13.98 -15.33
N GLY A 221 -9.71 14.54 -16.49
CA GLY A 221 -8.78 14.95 -17.53
C GLY A 221 -9.23 14.48 -18.91
N ILE A 222 -8.38 14.69 -19.92
CA ILE A 222 -8.61 14.23 -21.30
C ILE A 222 -7.42 13.39 -21.73
N ILE A 223 -7.67 12.15 -22.14
CA ILE A 223 -6.66 11.24 -22.68
C ILE A 223 -6.66 11.38 -24.21
N PHE A 224 -5.54 11.81 -24.78
CA PHE A 224 -5.34 11.86 -26.22
C PHE A 224 -4.61 10.62 -26.71
N GLY A 225 -5.22 9.91 -27.66
CA GLY A 225 -4.66 8.68 -28.23
C GLY A 225 -5.00 7.44 -27.39
N GLN A 226 -5.40 6.37 -28.10
CA GLN A 226 -5.73 5.08 -27.49
C GLN A 226 -4.73 3.97 -27.89
N THR A 227 -3.80 4.26 -28.80
CA THR A 227 -2.89 3.25 -29.37
C THR A 227 -1.96 2.62 -28.34
N ALA A 228 -1.57 3.35 -27.29
CA ALA A 228 -0.75 2.82 -26.20
C ALA A 228 -1.56 2.15 -25.09
N ILE A 229 -2.89 2.26 -25.13
CA ILE A 229 -3.83 1.67 -24.16
C ILE A 229 -4.39 0.34 -24.72
N LYS A 230 -4.51 0.24 -26.05
CA LYS A 230 -4.95 -0.95 -26.77
C LYS A 230 -3.85 -1.99 -26.93
#